data_AF-A0A956IPJ0-F1
#
_entry.id   AF-A0A956IPJ0-F1
#
_cell.length_a   1.000
_cell.length_b   1.000
_cell.length_c   1.000
_cell.angle_alpha   90.00
_cell.angle_beta   90.00
_cell.angle_gamma   90.00
#
_symmetry.space_group_name_H-M   'P 1'
#
loop_
_entity.id
_entity.type
_entity.pdbx_description
1 polymer ?
#
loop_
_entity_poly.entity_id
_entity_poly.type
_entity_poly.pdbx_seq_one_letter_code
_entity_poly.pdbx_strand_id
1 'polypeptide(L)'
;MSQLLGLSFDGVASPSIRLSGWARQDAAVQPSGWGFAWYPAGDYAAAVIKDPIATGETAMSELLRDWDRFRAATFLCHLRGAAKRVAQEDTLPFSRSFGGRDWVFAHAGDFDPAKLSALELPRVFAPVGHTNSERAFCWLLNQVDQLGARRLADVGWERLHQLLSELNGFGTANLLLSDGEDLVAFRDGQGSGELSAGRRIPPGGPVGWTNRYLELGLEPGEGANRSVVVLATTPLAGLDFVSLAPGASLVSRRGAAIWSSDPQLVGWVNGNARAPSVAPGEAPPVTSGGPTLSPNAPARVLWVRHETIYRYAAPVERSTHVFRLEPVHDTRQRLLDYDLEIFPQGKFRRYEDVFGNVVVGADFEHPYSELRLISKAKIELAREPDLWAPSRRASIPLVWMPWQRQMMVPYLLPAELPEVQLRELSEFAMSFAERQDYDLDETLRDMNETIYRDFHYVSGATTLATTPYDVYRSRQGVCQDFANLFICLARLLNIPARYRVGYIYTGGDYANKQQSDASHAWAELYLPYVGWRGFDPTNGCIANLDHVRVACGRNYQDATPTSGTLLRGGGGESLSVAVQVDVQQMLEM
;
A
#
# COMPACT_ATOMS: atom_id res chain seq x y z
N MET A 1 -12.77 -20.41 -30.51
CA MET A 1 -13.46 -20.54 -29.21
C MET A 1 -12.67 -19.77 -28.16
N SER A 2 -13.35 -19.11 -27.23
CA SER A 2 -12.71 -18.42 -26.10
C SER A 2 -12.01 -19.41 -25.18
N GLN A 3 -10.96 -18.97 -24.48
CA GLN A 3 -10.20 -19.78 -23.54
C GLN A 3 -10.27 -19.16 -22.14
N LEU A 4 -10.30 -20.02 -21.12
CA LEU A 4 -10.23 -19.62 -19.71
C LEU A 4 -8.97 -20.19 -19.07
N LEU A 5 -8.37 -19.39 -18.20
CA LEU A 5 -7.30 -19.82 -17.29
C LEU A 5 -7.58 -19.23 -15.90
N GLY A 6 -7.60 -20.08 -14.88
CA GLY A 6 -7.70 -19.69 -13.48
C GLY A 6 -6.55 -20.28 -12.68
N LEU A 7 -5.98 -19.52 -11.74
CA LEU A 7 -4.91 -19.98 -10.87
C LEU A 7 -5.31 -19.70 -9.42
N SER A 8 -5.15 -20.71 -8.55
CA SER A 8 -5.27 -20.58 -7.10
C SER A 8 -3.99 -21.10 -6.45
N PHE A 9 -3.25 -20.23 -5.77
CA PHE A 9 -1.98 -20.54 -5.09
C PHE A 9 -2.17 -20.62 -3.57
N ASP A 10 -1.35 -21.41 -2.87
CA ASP A 10 -1.35 -21.49 -1.40
C ASP A 10 -0.91 -20.24 -0.65
N GLY A 11 -0.32 -19.29 -1.38
CA GLY A 11 0.03 -17.97 -0.92
C GLY A 11 0.27 -17.06 -2.10
N VAL A 12 0.72 -15.85 -1.83
CA VAL A 12 0.98 -14.85 -2.86
C VAL A 12 2.13 -15.30 -3.76
N ALA A 13 1.84 -15.48 -5.05
CA ALA A 13 2.79 -15.85 -6.09
C ALA A 13 2.73 -14.87 -7.26
N SER A 14 3.79 -14.84 -8.05
CA SER A 14 3.85 -14.12 -9.32
C SER A 14 4.02 -15.15 -10.43
N PRO A 15 2.97 -15.47 -11.20
CA PRO A 15 3.13 -16.24 -12.43
C PRO A 15 3.49 -15.29 -13.60
N SER A 16 4.38 -15.72 -14.49
CA SER A 16 4.51 -15.11 -15.81
C SER A 16 3.51 -15.76 -16.74
N ILE A 17 2.77 -14.93 -17.47
CA ILE A 17 1.80 -15.38 -18.45
C ILE A 17 2.15 -14.71 -19.76
N ARG A 18 2.61 -15.52 -20.73
CA ARG A 18 2.84 -15.07 -22.10
C ARG A 18 1.72 -15.60 -22.97
N LEU A 19 1.10 -14.74 -23.77
CA LEU A 19 0.18 -15.20 -24.79
C LEU A 19 1.00 -15.57 -26.04
N SER A 20 0.94 -16.81 -26.46
CA SER A 20 1.67 -17.36 -27.60
C SER A 20 0.66 -17.70 -28.70
N GLY A 21 0.84 -17.17 -29.93
CA GLY A 21 -0.02 -17.55 -31.05
C GLY A 21 -0.40 -16.48 -32.08
N TRP A 22 0.22 -15.29 -32.09
CA TRP A 22 -0.10 -14.26 -33.10
C TRP A 22 0.68 -14.39 -34.42
N ALA A 23 1.50 -15.43 -34.59
CA ALA A 23 2.18 -15.70 -35.85
C ALA A 23 1.17 -16.05 -36.96
N ARG A 24 0.99 -15.11 -37.89
CA ARG A 24 0.30 -15.23 -39.19
C ARG A 24 0.18 -16.69 -39.67
N GLN A 25 -1.02 -17.26 -39.67
CA GLN A 25 -1.31 -18.32 -40.63
C GLN A 25 -2.76 -18.54 -41.05
N ASP A 26 -3.79 -17.97 -40.41
CA ASP A 26 -5.15 -18.00 -40.98
C ASP A 26 -5.97 -16.75 -40.64
N ALA A 27 -6.41 -16.03 -41.68
CA ALA A 27 -7.22 -14.82 -41.57
C ALA A 27 -8.64 -15.06 -40.99
N ALA A 28 -9.02 -16.32 -40.75
CA ALA A 28 -10.38 -16.70 -40.34
C ALA A 28 -10.57 -16.86 -38.82
N VAL A 29 -9.51 -16.92 -38.01
CA VAL A 29 -9.62 -17.17 -36.55
C VAL A 29 -8.60 -16.33 -35.79
N GLN A 30 -8.79 -15.01 -35.75
CA GLN A 30 -8.05 -14.17 -34.81
C GLN A 30 -8.81 -14.04 -33.48
N PRO A 31 -8.19 -14.36 -32.33
CA PRO A 31 -8.75 -14.02 -31.03
C PRO A 31 -8.84 -12.49 -30.93
N SER A 32 -10.05 -11.98 -30.69
CA SER A 32 -10.35 -10.57 -30.86
C SER A 32 -9.94 -9.70 -29.67
N GLY A 33 -9.45 -10.27 -28.57
CA GLY A 33 -9.04 -9.54 -27.36
C GLY A 33 -8.70 -10.46 -26.19
N TRP A 34 -8.27 -9.90 -25.07
CA TRP A 34 -8.02 -10.66 -23.84
C TRP A 34 -8.38 -9.80 -22.62
N GLY A 35 -8.57 -10.47 -21.48
CA GLY A 35 -8.71 -9.79 -20.21
C GLY A 35 -8.16 -10.63 -19.08
N PHE A 36 -7.67 -9.94 -18.07
CA PHE A 36 -6.95 -10.50 -16.96
C PHE A 36 -7.41 -9.84 -15.65
N ALA A 37 -7.57 -10.64 -14.60
CA ALA A 37 -7.94 -10.18 -13.28
C ALA A 37 -7.13 -10.90 -12.20
N TRP A 38 -6.79 -10.17 -11.15
CA TRP A 38 -6.12 -10.70 -9.97
C TRP A 38 -6.44 -9.88 -8.74
N TYR A 39 -6.09 -10.42 -7.59
CA TYR A 39 -6.29 -9.80 -6.28
C TYR A 39 -4.93 -9.44 -5.67
N PRO A 40 -4.44 -8.20 -5.86
CA PRO A 40 -3.12 -7.79 -5.41
C PRO A 40 -2.93 -8.05 -3.92
N ALA A 41 -1.74 -8.51 -3.53
CA ALA A 41 -1.37 -8.80 -2.13
C ALA A 41 -2.25 -9.84 -1.40
N GLY A 42 -3.21 -10.47 -2.09
CA GLY A 42 -4.21 -11.35 -1.46
C GLY A 42 -5.38 -10.59 -0.83
N ASP A 43 -5.59 -9.33 -1.19
CA ASP A 43 -6.74 -8.52 -0.75
C ASP A 43 -8.06 -8.94 -1.44
N TYR A 44 -9.16 -8.28 -1.09
CA TYR A 44 -10.48 -8.52 -1.67
C TYR A 44 -10.84 -7.58 -2.82
N ALA A 45 -9.96 -6.64 -3.16
CA ALA A 45 -10.13 -5.74 -4.31
C ALA A 45 -9.45 -6.35 -5.55
N ALA A 46 -10.18 -6.42 -6.66
CA ALA A 46 -9.70 -7.02 -7.89
C ALA A 46 -9.14 -5.94 -8.83
N ALA A 47 -7.92 -6.12 -9.29
CA ALA A 47 -7.40 -5.39 -10.44
C ALA A 47 -7.84 -6.12 -11.72
N VAL A 48 -8.48 -5.41 -12.66
CA VAL A 48 -8.92 -5.97 -13.94
C VAL A 48 -8.37 -5.14 -15.10
N ILE A 49 -7.63 -5.79 -16.00
CA ILE A 49 -7.09 -5.19 -17.22
C ILE A 49 -7.67 -5.93 -18.41
N LYS A 50 -8.04 -5.19 -19.45
CA LYS A 50 -8.62 -5.76 -20.68
C LYS A 50 -8.07 -5.03 -21.89
N ASP A 51 -7.87 -5.77 -22.95
CA ASP A 51 -7.60 -5.22 -24.28
C ASP A 51 -8.59 -5.83 -25.27
N PRO A 52 -9.58 -5.03 -25.73
CA PRO A 52 -10.60 -5.49 -26.64
C PRO A 52 -10.13 -5.52 -28.10
N ILE A 53 -8.99 -4.92 -28.46
CA ILE A 53 -8.51 -4.80 -29.87
C ILE A 53 -7.09 -5.38 -29.99
N ALA A 54 -6.71 -6.32 -29.13
CA ALA A 54 -5.32 -6.80 -29.05
C ALA A 54 -4.80 -7.28 -30.43
N THR A 55 -3.89 -6.51 -31.03
CA THR A 55 -3.18 -6.86 -32.27
C THR A 55 -1.69 -7.06 -31.99
N GLY A 56 -1.25 -8.31 -31.84
CA GLY A 56 0.17 -8.65 -31.71
C GLY A 56 0.74 -8.70 -30.28
N GLU A 57 1.98 -9.17 -30.16
CA GLU A 57 2.64 -9.61 -28.91
C GLU A 57 3.08 -8.48 -27.95
N THR A 58 3.12 -7.21 -28.35
CA THR A 58 4.19 -6.33 -27.85
C THR A 58 3.84 -5.32 -26.76
N ALA A 59 2.59 -5.00 -26.46
CA ALA A 59 2.32 -3.93 -25.49
C ALA A 59 2.14 -4.39 -24.02
N MET A 60 1.69 -5.63 -23.77
CA MET A 60 1.30 -6.05 -22.42
C MET A 60 1.89 -7.39 -21.93
N SER A 61 2.46 -8.20 -22.83
CA SER A 61 3.25 -9.39 -22.46
C SER A 61 4.43 -9.03 -21.54
N GLU A 62 4.91 -7.79 -21.60
CA GLU A 62 5.99 -7.28 -20.75
C GLU A 62 5.49 -6.91 -19.34
N LEU A 63 4.26 -6.38 -19.20
CA LEU A 63 3.65 -6.06 -17.89
C LEU A 63 3.43 -7.32 -17.06
N LEU A 64 2.96 -8.40 -17.68
CA LEU A 64 2.71 -9.69 -17.03
C LEU A 64 4.00 -10.50 -16.77
N ARG A 65 5.18 -9.94 -17.07
CA ARG A 65 6.51 -10.49 -16.74
C ARG A 65 7.17 -9.77 -15.57
N ASP A 66 6.56 -8.70 -15.05
CA ASP A 66 7.11 -7.97 -13.92
C ASP A 66 6.76 -8.70 -12.60
N TRP A 67 7.60 -9.69 -12.28
CA TRP A 67 7.45 -10.60 -11.15
C TRP A 67 7.31 -9.90 -9.79
N ASP A 68 7.81 -8.67 -9.65
CA ASP A 68 7.76 -7.92 -8.39
C ASP A 68 6.41 -7.21 -8.17
N ARG A 69 5.64 -6.95 -9.23
CA ARG A 69 4.40 -6.14 -9.19
C ARG A 69 3.12 -6.98 -9.22
N PHE A 70 3.23 -8.20 -9.68
CA PHE A 70 2.09 -9.03 -10.07
C PHE A 70 1.87 -10.20 -9.11
N ARG A 71 1.71 -9.84 -7.83
CA ARG A 71 1.64 -10.75 -6.70
C ARG A 71 0.20 -10.97 -6.24
N ALA A 72 -0.33 -12.18 -6.44
CA ALA A 72 -1.64 -12.58 -5.93
C ALA A 72 -1.70 -14.06 -5.58
N ALA A 73 -2.71 -14.44 -4.78
CA ALA A 73 -3.05 -15.85 -4.59
C ALA A 73 -3.99 -16.37 -5.68
N THR A 74 -4.78 -15.47 -6.30
CA THR A 74 -5.82 -15.85 -7.26
C THR A 74 -5.72 -15.01 -8.52
N PHE A 75 -5.78 -15.69 -9.67
CA PHE A 75 -5.72 -15.08 -11.00
C PHE A 75 -6.80 -15.66 -11.90
N LEU A 76 -7.38 -14.82 -12.77
CA LEU A 76 -8.35 -15.21 -13.78
C LEU A 76 -7.97 -14.55 -15.11
N CYS A 77 -8.00 -15.33 -16.18
CA CYS A 77 -7.69 -14.89 -17.53
C CYS A 77 -8.75 -15.41 -18.50
N HIS A 78 -9.16 -14.54 -19.41
CA HIS A 78 -10.05 -14.87 -20.50
C HIS A 78 -9.43 -14.42 -21.81
N LEU A 79 -9.20 -15.37 -22.71
CA LEU A 79 -8.76 -15.10 -24.08
C LEU A 79 -9.99 -15.16 -24.99
N ARG A 80 -10.30 -14.04 -25.64
CA ARG A 80 -11.52 -13.86 -26.40
C ARG A 80 -11.42 -14.53 -27.76
N GLY A 81 -12.41 -15.35 -28.11
CA GLY A 81 -12.61 -15.83 -29.49
C GLY A 81 -13.17 -14.75 -30.43
N ALA A 82 -13.80 -15.18 -31.53
CA ALA A 82 -14.48 -14.27 -32.45
C ALA A 82 -15.68 -13.58 -31.76
N ALA A 83 -15.80 -12.25 -31.90
CA ALA A 83 -16.88 -11.48 -31.29
C ALA A 83 -17.57 -10.56 -32.31
N LYS A 84 -18.88 -10.33 -32.10
CA LYS A 84 -19.70 -9.44 -32.94
C LYS A 84 -19.42 -7.95 -32.70
N ARG A 85 -18.96 -7.58 -31.49
CA ARG A 85 -18.65 -6.21 -31.08
C ARG A 85 -17.33 -6.17 -30.32
N VAL A 86 -16.51 -5.18 -30.63
CA VAL A 86 -15.22 -4.94 -29.98
C VAL A 86 -15.34 -3.72 -29.08
N ALA A 87 -15.53 -3.95 -27.78
CA ALA A 87 -15.72 -2.90 -26.77
C ALA A 87 -15.20 -3.35 -25.40
N GLN A 88 -14.79 -2.40 -24.57
CA GLN A 88 -14.20 -2.65 -23.24
C GLN A 88 -15.24 -3.25 -22.28
N GLU A 89 -16.45 -2.70 -22.30
CA GLU A 89 -17.60 -3.13 -21.51
C GLU A 89 -18.08 -4.54 -21.88
N ASP A 90 -17.73 -5.04 -23.07
CA ASP A 90 -18.10 -6.37 -23.56
C ASP A 90 -16.97 -7.39 -23.44
N THR A 91 -15.83 -7.00 -22.85
CA THR A 91 -14.64 -7.87 -22.72
C THR A 91 -14.57 -8.46 -21.30
N LEU A 92 -14.42 -9.78 -21.23
CA LEU A 92 -14.27 -10.54 -19.97
C LEU A 92 -12.81 -10.51 -19.49
N PRO A 93 -12.55 -10.62 -18.17
CA PRO A 93 -13.52 -10.92 -17.10
C PRO A 93 -14.33 -9.68 -16.65
N PHE A 94 -15.54 -9.90 -16.16
CA PHE A 94 -16.34 -8.85 -15.52
C PHE A 94 -16.02 -8.76 -14.03
N SER A 95 -16.09 -7.55 -13.48
CA SER A 95 -15.95 -7.31 -12.04
C SER A 95 -17.11 -6.47 -11.51
N ARG A 96 -17.55 -6.77 -10.28
CA ARG A 96 -18.52 -5.98 -9.50
C ARG A 96 -18.17 -6.04 -8.01
N SER A 97 -18.22 -4.89 -7.35
CA SER A 97 -18.03 -4.80 -5.91
C SER A 97 -19.34 -5.11 -5.18
N PHE A 98 -19.32 -6.12 -4.31
CA PHE A 98 -20.45 -6.50 -3.46
C PHE A 98 -19.97 -7.18 -2.18
N GLY A 99 -20.65 -6.91 -1.05
CA GLY A 99 -20.30 -7.54 0.23
C GLY A 99 -18.92 -7.15 0.79
N GLY A 100 -18.33 -6.02 0.33
CA GLY A 100 -16.99 -5.56 0.72
C GLY A 100 -15.85 -6.20 -0.06
N ARG A 101 -16.14 -6.80 -1.22
CA ARG A 101 -15.19 -7.54 -2.07
C ARG A 101 -15.52 -7.32 -3.54
N ASP A 102 -14.54 -7.50 -4.40
CA ASP A 102 -14.76 -7.56 -5.83
C ASP A 102 -14.99 -9.00 -6.28
N TRP A 103 -16.08 -9.20 -7.01
CA TRP A 103 -16.44 -10.48 -7.60
C TRP A 103 -16.02 -10.45 -9.06
N VAL A 104 -15.23 -11.44 -9.48
CA VAL A 104 -14.70 -11.55 -10.84
C VAL A 104 -15.29 -12.78 -11.53
N PHE A 105 -15.82 -12.58 -12.74
CA PHE A 105 -16.49 -13.61 -13.53
C PHE A 105 -15.92 -13.70 -14.95
N ALA A 106 -15.56 -14.91 -15.36
CA ALA A 106 -15.12 -15.23 -16.72
C ALA A 106 -15.96 -16.36 -17.30
N HIS A 107 -16.35 -16.24 -18.58
CA HIS A 107 -17.25 -17.18 -19.25
C HIS A 107 -16.72 -17.52 -20.65
N ALA A 108 -16.72 -18.81 -20.99
CA ALA A 108 -16.50 -19.31 -22.34
C ALA A 108 -17.67 -20.21 -22.76
N GLY A 109 -18.46 -19.73 -23.70
CA GLY A 109 -19.68 -20.37 -24.16
C GLY A 109 -20.59 -19.36 -24.85
N ASP A 110 -21.78 -19.82 -25.20
CA ASP A 110 -22.83 -19.00 -25.80
C ASP A 110 -24.15 -19.24 -25.05
N PHE A 111 -24.66 -18.16 -24.47
CA PHE A 111 -25.94 -18.18 -23.79
C PHE A 111 -27.05 -17.71 -24.72
N ASP A 112 -28.21 -18.37 -24.63
CA ASP A 112 -29.41 -18.06 -25.40
C ASP A 112 -29.95 -16.67 -25.03
N PRO A 113 -29.93 -15.69 -25.98
CA PRO A 113 -30.44 -14.35 -25.74
C PRO A 113 -31.92 -14.33 -25.32
N ALA A 114 -32.75 -15.25 -25.84
CA ALA A 114 -34.18 -15.27 -25.53
C ALA A 114 -34.42 -15.65 -24.06
N LYS A 115 -33.65 -16.61 -23.54
CA LYS A 115 -33.78 -17.05 -22.15
C LYS A 115 -33.26 -16.01 -21.15
N LEU A 116 -32.10 -15.40 -21.42
CA LEU A 116 -31.51 -14.39 -20.53
C LEU A 116 -32.20 -13.02 -20.58
N SER A 117 -32.80 -12.66 -21.71
CA SER A 117 -33.56 -11.41 -21.82
C SER A 117 -34.88 -11.45 -21.07
N ALA A 118 -35.46 -12.64 -20.89
CA ALA A 118 -36.69 -12.87 -20.12
C ALA A 118 -36.47 -12.83 -18.59
N LEU A 119 -35.22 -12.87 -18.10
CA LEU A 119 -34.93 -12.76 -16.68
C LEU A 119 -35.08 -11.30 -16.24
N GLU A 120 -35.98 -11.05 -15.28
CA GLU A 120 -36.04 -9.77 -14.58
C GLU A 120 -34.81 -9.64 -13.67
N LEU A 121 -33.95 -8.66 -13.97
CA LEU A 121 -32.81 -8.32 -13.12
C LEU A 121 -33.23 -7.21 -12.15
N PRO A 122 -33.17 -7.45 -10.82
CA PRO A 122 -33.32 -6.39 -9.81
C PRO A 122 -32.32 -5.26 -10.05
N ARG A 123 -32.65 -4.05 -9.56
CA ARG A 123 -31.84 -2.83 -9.80
C ARG A 123 -30.44 -2.86 -9.18
N VAL A 124 -30.12 -3.79 -8.27
CA VAL A 124 -28.85 -3.79 -7.52
C VAL A 124 -27.67 -4.09 -8.46
N PHE A 125 -27.78 -5.11 -9.31
CA PHE A 125 -26.76 -5.42 -10.31
C PHE A 125 -27.34 -5.38 -11.72
N ALA A 126 -26.89 -4.39 -12.50
CA ALA A 126 -27.24 -4.21 -13.90
C ALA A 126 -26.00 -4.37 -14.81
N PRO A 127 -26.18 -4.93 -16.03
CA PRO A 127 -25.13 -4.99 -17.03
C PRO A 127 -24.81 -3.57 -17.55
N VAL A 128 -23.52 -3.31 -17.82
CA VAL A 128 -23.07 -2.07 -18.46
C VAL A 128 -22.92 -2.29 -19.97
N GLY A 129 -22.38 -3.44 -20.35
CA GLY A 129 -22.27 -3.91 -21.71
C GLY A 129 -23.53 -4.62 -22.21
N HIS A 130 -23.37 -5.26 -23.36
CA HIS A 130 -24.46 -5.82 -24.16
C HIS A 130 -24.35 -7.35 -24.23
N THR A 131 -23.32 -7.94 -23.60
CA THR A 131 -23.12 -9.38 -23.65
C THR A 131 -24.08 -10.12 -22.73
N ASN A 132 -24.53 -11.27 -23.22
CA ASN A 132 -25.29 -12.23 -22.42
C ASN A 132 -24.46 -12.76 -21.23
N SER A 133 -23.13 -12.84 -21.39
CA SER A 133 -22.20 -13.18 -20.31
C SER A 133 -22.29 -12.22 -19.12
N GLU A 134 -22.39 -10.92 -19.35
CA GLU A 134 -22.53 -9.94 -18.27
C GLU A 134 -23.91 -9.99 -17.63
N ARG A 135 -24.97 -10.19 -18.43
CA ARG A 135 -26.33 -10.40 -17.90
C ARG A 135 -26.40 -11.63 -16.99
N ALA A 136 -25.77 -12.74 -17.37
CA ALA A 136 -25.67 -13.94 -16.56
C ALA A 136 -24.91 -13.67 -15.25
N PHE A 137 -23.83 -12.88 -15.29
CA PHE A 137 -23.10 -12.48 -14.09
C PHE A 137 -23.95 -11.62 -13.15
N CYS A 138 -24.65 -10.62 -13.67
CA CYS A 138 -25.57 -9.79 -12.89
C CYS A 138 -26.72 -10.62 -12.29
N TRP A 139 -27.26 -11.58 -13.05
CA TRP A 139 -28.27 -12.50 -12.52
C TRP A 139 -27.73 -13.27 -11.32
N LEU A 140 -26.53 -13.85 -11.44
CA LEU A 140 -25.90 -14.62 -10.37
C LEU A 140 -25.68 -13.78 -9.11
N LEU A 141 -25.17 -12.56 -9.24
CA LEU A 141 -24.97 -11.66 -8.08
C LEU A 141 -26.28 -11.27 -7.42
N ASN A 142 -27.35 -11.07 -8.19
CA ASN A 142 -28.67 -10.83 -7.61
C ASN A 142 -29.19 -12.06 -6.84
N GLN A 143 -28.90 -13.29 -7.31
CA GLN A 143 -29.24 -14.51 -6.55
C GLN A 143 -28.44 -14.59 -5.24
N VAL A 144 -27.14 -14.25 -5.26
CA VAL A 144 -26.29 -14.19 -4.07
C VAL A 144 -26.81 -13.14 -3.07
N ASP A 145 -27.18 -11.95 -3.55
CA ASP A 145 -27.76 -10.88 -2.72
C ASP A 145 -29.10 -11.27 -2.10
N GLN A 146 -29.98 -11.94 -2.85
CA GLN A 146 -31.25 -12.47 -2.34
C GLN A 146 -31.06 -13.50 -1.22
N LEU A 147 -29.96 -14.26 -1.26
CA LEU A 147 -29.59 -15.20 -0.20
C LEU A 147 -28.93 -14.49 1.01
N GLY A 148 -28.69 -13.18 0.94
CA GLY A 148 -27.99 -12.42 1.98
C GLY A 148 -26.50 -12.77 2.10
N ALA A 149 -25.94 -13.48 1.12
CA ALA A 149 -24.57 -13.94 1.13
C ALA A 149 -23.61 -12.80 0.75
N ARG A 150 -22.48 -12.67 1.47
CA ARG A 150 -21.46 -11.65 1.19
C ARG A 150 -20.17 -12.24 0.60
N ARG A 151 -20.03 -13.57 0.63
CA ARG A 151 -18.92 -14.36 0.09
C ARG A 151 -19.45 -15.58 -0.65
N LEU A 152 -18.64 -16.17 -1.54
CA LEU A 152 -19.00 -17.42 -2.23
C LEU A 152 -19.31 -18.56 -1.25
N ALA A 153 -18.53 -18.64 -0.16
CA ALA A 153 -18.74 -19.63 0.89
C ALA A 153 -20.06 -19.44 1.65
N ASP A 154 -20.57 -18.21 1.77
CA ASP A 154 -21.81 -17.92 2.51
C ASP A 154 -23.05 -18.44 1.76
N VAL A 155 -22.96 -18.63 0.44
CA VAL A 155 -24.01 -19.25 -0.39
C VAL A 155 -24.16 -20.74 -0.06
N GLY A 156 -23.06 -21.40 0.33
CA GLY A 156 -22.93 -22.84 0.44
C GLY A 156 -22.62 -23.50 -0.91
N TRP A 157 -21.69 -24.46 -0.93
CA TRP A 157 -21.14 -25.02 -2.18
C TRP A 157 -22.16 -25.78 -3.03
N GLU A 158 -23.06 -26.53 -2.40
CA GLU A 158 -24.13 -27.24 -3.11
C GLU A 158 -25.13 -26.26 -3.74
N ARG A 159 -25.50 -25.20 -3.01
CA ARG A 159 -26.42 -24.18 -3.53
C ARG A 159 -25.76 -23.36 -4.64
N LEU A 160 -24.49 -23.01 -4.49
CA LEU A 160 -23.73 -22.33 -5.54
C LEU A 160 -23.65 -23.20 -6.80
N HIS A 161 -23.38 -24.49 -6.66
CA HIS A 161 -23.38 -25.44 -7.77
C HIS A 161 -24.75 -25.50 -8.48
N GLN A 162 -25.85 -25.55 -7.72
CA GLN A 162 -27.20 -25.48 -8.30
C GLN A 162 -27.43 -24.20 -9.09
N LEU A 163 -27.00 -23.03 -8.58
CA LEU A 163 -27.12 -21.76 -9.30
C LEU A 163 -26.30 -21.76 -10.60
N LEU A 164 -25.12 -22.38 -10.61
CA LEU A 164 -24.31 -22.52 -11.82
C LEU A 164 -24.94 -23.51 -12.82
N SER A 165 -25.57 -24.58 -12.33
CA SER A 165 -26.36 -25.49 -13.17
C SER A 165 -27.61 -24.82 -13.76
N GLU A 166 -28.29 -23.96 -12.99
CA GLU A 166 -29.40 -23.13 -13.48
C GLU A 166 -28.92 -22.19 -14.60
N LEU A 167 -27.76 -21.54 -14.43
CA LEU A 167 -27.13 -20.75 -15.50
C LEU A 167 -26.85 -21.59 -16.75
N ASN A 168 -26.38 -22.82 -16.58
CA ASN A 168 -26.15 -23.73 -17.69
C ASN A 168 -27.43 -24.17 -18.41
N GLY A 169 -28.61 -23.99 -17.80
CA GLY A 169 -29.90 -24.14 -18.48
C GLY A 169 -30.18 -23.06 -19.53
N PHE A 170 -29.51 -21.91 -19.43
CA PHE A 170 -29.65 -20.79 -20.36
C PHE A 170 -28.76 -20.89 -21.60
N GLY A 171 -27.90 -21.90 -21.70
CA GLY A 171 -27.03 -22.12 -22.84
C GLY A 171 -25.73 -22.78 -22.40
N THR A 172 -24.70 -22.66 -23.21
CA THR A 172 -23.42 -23.31 -22.88
C THR A 172 -22.56 -22.43 -22.00
N ALA A 173 -21.94 -23.01 -20.96
CA ALA A 173 -21.27 -22.24 -19.92
C ALA A 173 -20.07 -22.95 -19.27
N ASN A 174 -18.86 -22.73 -19.79
CA ASN A 174 -17.65 -22.91 -18.98
C ASN A 174 -17.38 -21.64 -18.19
N LEU A 175 -17.27 -21.73 -16.87
CA LEU A 175 -17.24 -20.57 -15.98
C LEU A 175 -16.06 -20.61 -15.01
N LEU A 176 -15.47 -19.43 -14.78
CA LEU A 176 -14.61 -19.16 -13.63
C LEU A 176 -15.21 -18.00 -12.83
N LEU A 177 -15.32 -18.16 -11.51
CA LEU A 177 -15.86 -17.16 -10.60
C LEU A 177 -14.96 -17.06 -9.37
N SER A 178 -14.68 -15.84 -8.92
CA SER A 178 -13.92 -15.62 -7.70
C SER A 178 -14.41 -14.39 -6.95
N ASP A 179 -14.24 -14.40 -5.64
CA ASP A 179 -14.47 -13.26 -4.75
C ASP A 179 -13.18 -12.77 -4.06
N GLY A 180 -12.02 -13.27 -4.52
CA GLY A 180 -10.69 -13.00 -3.97
C GLY A 180 -10.16 -14.06 -3.02
N GLU A 181 -11.04 -14.82 -2.39
CA GLU A 181 -10.67 -15.91 -1.47
C GLU A 181 -10.85 -17.28 -2.13
N ASP A 182 -11.99 -17.47 -2.79
CA ASP A 182 -12.33 -18.70 -3.49
C ASP A 182 -12.24 -18.53 -5.00
N LEU A 183 -11.81 -19.59 -5.69
CA LEU A 183 -11.86 -19.69 -7.14
C LEU A 183 -12.68 -20.93 -7.51
N VAL A 184 -13.80 -20.68 -8.18
CA VAL A 184 -14.80 -21.67 -8.56
C VAL A 184 -14.73 -21.89 -10.07
N ALA A 185 -14.60 -23.15 -10.47
CA ALA A 185 -14.77 -23.61 -11.84
C ALA A 185 -16.08 -24.37 -11.99
N PHE A 186 -16.77 -24.16 -13.11
CA PHE A 186 -17.90 -24.97 -13.54
C PHE A 186 -17.73 -25.34 -15.00
N ARG A 187 -17.80 -26.65 -15.29
CA ARG A 187 -17.76 -27.17 -16.65
C ARG A 187 -19.18 -27.26 -17.19
N ASP A 188 -19.34 -26.79 -18.41
CA ASP A 188 -20.56 -26.93 -19.19
C ASP A 188 -21.02 -28.40 -19.31
N GLY A 189 -22.33 -28.62 -19.14
CA GLY A 189 -22.96 -29.92 -19.30
C GLY A 189 -23.47 -30.22 -20.72
N GLN A 190 -23.46 -29.24 -21.63
CA GLN A 190 -24.16 -29.33 -22.93
C GLN A 190 -23.25 -29.34 -24.18
N GLY A 191 -21.92 -29.26 -24.03
CA GLY A 191 -20.93 -29.49 -25.08
C GLY A 191 -20.05 -28.30 -25.53
N SER A 192 -19.88 -27.20 -24.79
CA SER A 192 -19.03 -26.06 -25.22
C SER A 192 -17.51 -26.22 -25.13
N GLY A 193 -17.04 -27.45 -24.97
CA GLY A 193 -15.62 -27.76 -24.83
C GLY A 193 -15.21 -28.08 -23.40
N GLU A 194 -13.94 -28.43 -23.23
CA GLU A 194 -13.42 -28.94 -21.97
C GLU A 194 -13.12 -27.83 -20.97
N LEU A 195 -13.19 -28.18 -19.69
CA LEU A 195 -12.60 -27.44 -18.58
C LEU A 195 -11.91 -28.47 -17.69
N SER A 196 -10.62 -28.30 -17.48
CA SER A 196 -9.77 -29.26 -16.81
C SER A 196 -9.04 -28.61 -15.65
N ALA A 197 -8.81 -29.39 -14.59
CA ALA A 197 -8.05 -28.98 -13.41
C ALA A 197 -6.70 -29.71 -13.38
N GLY A 198 -5.63 -28.96 -13.22
CA GLY A 198 -4.29 -29.46 -12.92
C GLY A 198 -3.87 -29.00 -11.53
N ARG A 199 -3.02 -29.77 -10.85
CA ARG A 199 -2.49 -29.40 -9.54
C ARG A 199 -1.01 -29.67 -9.49
N ARG A 200 -0.25 -28.69 -9.01
CA ARG A 200 1.17 -28.84 -8.68
C ARG A 200 1.34 -28.80 -7.17
N ILE A 201 2.13 -29.72 -6.64
CA ILE A 201 2.52 -29.78 -5.23
C ILE A 201 4.06 -29.86 -5.14
N PRO A 202 4.74 -28.88 -4.54
CA PRO A 202 6.19 -28.92 -4.30
C PRO A 202 6.61 -30.11 -3.41
N PRO A 203 7.87 -30.58 -3.48
CA PRO A 203 9.00 -30.05 -4.26
C PRO A 203 9.11 -30.63 -5.69
N GLY A 204 8.08 -31.32 -6.21
CA GLY A 204 8.11 -31.97 -7.52
C GLY A 204 7.39 -31.19 -8.63
N GLY A 205 7.74 -31.49 -9.88
CA GLY A 205 7.03 -31.02 -11.09
C GLY A 205 7.60 -29.74 -11.72
N PRO A 206 7.42 -29.55 -13.04
CA PRO A 206 7.93 -28.39 -13.75
C PRO A 206 7.31 -27.09 -13.23
N VAL A 207 8.04 -25.99 -13.41
CA VAL A 207 7.64 -24.63 -13.05
C VAL A 207 7.21 -23.81 -14.27
N GLY A 208 7.07 -24.47 -15.43
CA GLY A 208 6.69 -23.86 -16.68
C GLY A 208 5.84 -24.81 -17.50
N TRP A 209 4.77 -24.28 -18.08
CA TRP A 209 3.78 -25.02 -18.85
C TRP A 209 3.34 -24.21 -20.05
N THR A 210 2.92 -24.88 -21.12
CA THR A 210 2.54 -24.17 -22.35
C THR A 210 1.45 -24.90 -23.10
N ASN A 211 0.62 -24.15 -23.81
CA ASN A 211 -0.25 -24.67 -24.87
C ASN A 211 -0.17 -23.74 -26.09
N ARG A 212 -1.02 -23.99 -27.07
CA ARG A 212 -1.06 -23.22 -28.33
C ARG A 212 -1.50 -21.75 -28.19
N TYR A 213 -1.93 -21.31 -27.00
CA TYR A 213 -2.48 -19.98 -26.72
C TYR A 213 -1.68 -19.22 -25.67
N LEU A 214 -1.06 -19.91 -24.70
CA LEU A 214 -0.31 -19.30 -23.62
C LEU A 214 0.83 -20.16 -23.09
N GLU A 215 1.86 -19.49 -22.59
CA GLU A 215 2.93 -20.02 -21.74
C GLU A 215 2.72 -19.48 -20.32
N LEU A 216 2.74 -20.37 -19.33
CA LEU A 216 2.63 -20.07 -17.91
C LEU A 216 3.92 -20.50 -17.22
N GLY A 217 4.61 -19.57 -16.57
CA GLY A 217 5.80 -19.84 -15.77
C GLY A 217 5.62 -19.40 -14.33
N LEU A 218 6.21 -20.11 -13.38
CA LEU A 218 6.33 -19.67 -11.99
C LEU A 218 7.71 -19.06 -11.75
N GLU A 219 7.77 -18.05 -10.89
CA GLU A 219 9.01 -17.40 -10.50
C GLU A 219 9.99 -18.42 -9.89
N PRO A 220 11.27 -18.43 -10.30
CA PRO A 220 12.30 -19.21 -9.62
C PRO A 220 12.37 -18.84 -8.12
N GLY A 221 12.56 -19.83 -7.24
CA GLY A 221 12.63 -19.60 -5.79
C GLY A 221 11.27 -19.70 -5.10
N GLU A 222 10.70 -18.59 -4.61
CA GLU A 222 9.46 -18.59 -3.82
C GLU A 222 8.29 -19.20 -4.60
N GLY A 223 8.09 -18.83 -5.86
CA GLY A 223 7.01 -19.34 -6.72
C GLY A 223 7.14 -20.84 -7.02
N ALA A 224 8.36 -21.33 -7.24
CA ALA A 224 8.66 -22.74 -7.43
C ALA A 224 8.34 -23.62 -6.20
N ASN A 225 8.23 -23.01 -5.01
CA ASN A 225 7.86 -23.67 -3.77
C ASN A 225 6.37 -23.51 -3.41
N ARG A 226 5.54 -22.98 -4.31
CA ARG A 226 4.09 -22.86 -4.12
C ARG A 226 3.35 -24.04 -4.72
N SER A 227 2.31 -24.49 -4.02
CA SER A 227 1.26 -25.29 -4.62
C SER A 227 0.29 -24.40 -5.40
N VAL A 228 -0.18 -24.92 -6.53
CA VAL A 228 -1.12 -24.21 -7.40
C VAL A 228 -2.14 -25.19 -7.95
N VAL A 229 -3.40 -24.78 -7.92
CA VAL A 229 -4.48 -25.37 -8.72
C VAL A 229 -4.64 -24.52 -9.97
N VAL A 230 -4.52 -25.17 -11.13
CA VAL A 230 -4.63 -24.56 -12.45
C VAL A 230 -5.91 -25.04 -13.11
N LEU A 231 -6.78 -24.11 -13.48
CA LEU A 231 -8.05 -24.37 -14.17
C LEU A 231 -7.92 -23.87 -15.60
N ALA A 232 -8.09 -24.73 -16.60
CA ALA A 232 -7.90 -24.33 -17.99
C ALA A 232 -8.86 -25.04 -18.95
N THR A 233 -9.36 -24.31 -19.95
CA THR A 233 -10.16 -24.91 -21.03
C THR A 233 -9.31 -25.69 -22.03
N THR A 234 -8.05 -25.29 -22.21
CA THR A 234 -7.05 -26.05 -22.96
C THR A 234 -5.92 -26.45 -22.00
N PRO A 235 -5.75 -27.75 -21.70
CA PRO A 235 -4.66 -28.23 -20.84
C PRO A 235 -3.28 -27.72 -21.27
N LEU A 236 -2.44 -27.41 -20.29
CA LEU A 236 -1.06 -26.97 -20.50
C LEU A 236 -0.12 -28.17 -20.44
N ALA A 237 0.73 -28.32 -21.45
CA ALA A 237 1.72 -29.39 -21.50
C ALA A 237 2.70 -29.30 -20.32
N GLY A 238 2.99 -30.44 -19.70
CA GLY A 238 3.88 -30.56 -18.54
C GLY A 238 3.17 -30.51 -17.18
N LEU A 239 1.84 -30.33 -17.13
CA LEU A 239 1.04 -30.51 -15.92
C LEU A 239 0.03 -31.63 -16.16
N ASP A 240 -0.18 -32.48 -15.16
CA ASP A 240 -1.22 -33.50 -15.21
C ASP A 240 -2.58 -32.84 -14.98
N PHE A 241 -3.46 -32.95 -15.98
CA PHE A 241 -4.81 -32.42 -15.94
C PHE A 241 -5.84 -33.53 -15.84
N VAL A 242 -6.86 -33.29 -15.01
CA VAL A 242 -8.09 -34.07 -14.94
C VAL A 242 -9.21 -33.23 -15.55
N SER A 243 -9.89 -33.76 -16.57
CA SER A 243 -11.04 -33.10 -17.17
C SER A 243 -12.23 -33.21 -16.23
N LEU A 244 -12.85 -32.09 -15.85
CA LEU A 244 -14.03 -32.11 -14.96
C LEU A 244 -15.17 -32.87 -15.65
N ALA A 245 -16.01 -33.60 -14.94
CA ALA A 245 -17.21 -34.19 -15.53
C ALA A 245 -18.15 -33.10 -16.09
N PRO A 246 -18.90 -33.34 -17.18
CA PRO A 246 -19.87 -32.38 -17.70
C PRO A 246 -20.88 -31.94 -16.63
N GLY A 247 -21.09 -30.64 -16.49
CA GLY A 247 -21.94 -30.05 -15.47
C GLY A 247 -21.34 -30.03 -14.07
N ALA A 248 -20.09 -30.46 -13.87
CA ALA A 248 -19.46 -30.51 -12.55
C ALA A 248 -18.74 -29.20 -12.17
N SER A 249 -18.51 -29.05 -10.87
CA SER A 249 -17.85 -27.90 -10.26
C SER A 249 -16.64 -28.30 -9.43
N LEU A 250 -15.67 -27.40 -9.37
CA LEU A 250 -14.52 -27.48 -8.48
C LEU A 250 -14.33 -26.13 -7.79
N VAL A 251 -14.19 -26.15 -6.47
CA VAL A 251 -13.86 -24.96 -5.67
C VAL A 251 -12.46 -25.13 -5.14
N SER A 252 -11.62 -24.14 -5.41
CA SER A 252 -10.26 -24.06 -4.89
C SER A 252 -10.08 -22.84 -4.00
N ARG A 253 -9.32 -23.01 -2.93
CA ARG A 253 -8.95 -21.97 -1.98
C ARG A 253 -7.52 -22.21 -1.57
N ARG A 254 -6.70 -21.17 -1.66
CA ARG A 254 -5.29 -21.21 -1.24
C ARG A 254 -4.56 -22.46 -1.75
N GLY A 255 -4.59 -22.72 -3.07
CA GLY A 255 -3.83 -23.83 -3.67
C GLY A 255 -4.34 -25.24 -3.35
N ALA A 256 -5.47 -25.37 -2.66
CA ALA A 256 -6.14 -26.63 -2.38
C ALA A 256 -7.53 -26.67 -3.02
N ALA A 257 -7.94 -27.87 -3.46
CA ALA A 257 -9.34 -28.13 -3.77
C ALA A 257 -10.09 -28.32 -2.44
N ILE A 258 -11.11 -27.50 -2.18
CA ILE A 258 -11.88 -27.55 -0.93
C ILE A 258 -13.26 -28.18 -1.09
N TRP A 259 -13.77 -28.23 -2.32
CA TRP A 259 -15.04 -28.88 -2.62
C TRP A 259 -15.11 -29.22 -4.12
N SER A 260 -15.77 -30.33 -4.47
CA SER A 260 -16.08 -30.67 -5.85
C SER A 260 -17.36 -31.49 -5.93
N SER A 261 -18.15 -31.27 -6.99
CA SER A 261 -19.24 -32.18 -7.36
C SER A 261 -18.79 -33.29 -8.32
N ASP A 262 -17.54 -33.29 -8.78
CA ASP A 262 -16.97 -34.34 -9.63
C ASP A 262 -16.40 -35.47 -8.77
N PRO A 263 -16.93 -36.71 -8.89
CA PRO A 263 -16.40 -37.88 -8.18
C PRO A 263 -14.91 -38.13 -8.42
N GLN A 264 -14.36 -37.77 -9.59
CA GLN A 264 -12.96 -37.98 -9.93
C GLN A 264 -12.01 -37.08 -9.11
N LEU A 265 -12.52 -35.94 -8.65
CA LEU A 265 -11.74 -34.93 -7.92
C LEU A 265 -11.98 -34.98 -6.41
N VAL A 266 -12.84 -35.88 -5.91
CA VAL A 266 -13.06 -36.09 -4.47
C VAL A 266 -11.76 -36.43 -3.73
N GLY A 267 -10.85 -37.17 -4.39
CA GLY A 267 -9.52 -37.47 -3.85
C GLY A 267 -8.64 -36.24 -3.64
N TRP A 268 -8.85 -35.15 -4.40
CA TRP A 268 -8.12 -33.90 -4.24
C TRP A 268 -8.60 -33.10 -3.03
N VAL A 269 -9.87 -33.24 -2.67
CA VAL A 269 -10.48 -32.63 -1.49
C VAL A 269 -10.05 -33.36 -0.21
N ASN A 270 -9.96 -34.70 -0.27
CA ASN A 270 -9.68 -35.56 0.89
C ASN A 270 -8.17 -35.89 1.09
N GLY A 271 -7.30 -35.59 0.12
CA GLY A 271 -5.88 -35.92 0.16
C GLY A 271 -5.04 -34.88 0.92
N ASN A 272 -4.59 -35.25 2.14
CA ASN A 272 -3.58 -34.60 2.99
C ASN A 272 -3.46 -33.06 2.86
N ALA A 273 -4.36 -32.38 3.55
CA ALA A 273 -4.08 -31.09 4.14
C ALA A 273 -2.96 -31.23 5.19
N ARG A 274 -1.70 -31.03 4.79
CA ARG A 274 -0.79 -30.25 5.65
C ARG A 274 -1.03 -28.78 5.33
N ALA A 275 -2.15 -28.27 5.81
CA ALA A 275 -2.19 -26.87 6.18
C ALA A 275 -1.07 -26.68 7.23
N PRO A 276 -0.18 -25.68 7.11
CA PRO A 276 0.48 -25.19 8.31
C PRO A 276 -0.64 -24.79 9.27
N SER A 277 -0.70 -25.45 10.43
CA SER A 277 -1.61 -25.11 11.50
C SER A 277 -1.23 -23.73 12.02
N VAL A 278 -1.76 -22.69 11.39
CA VAL A 278 -2.05 -21.45 12.10
C VAL A 278 -3.34 -21.74 12.82
N ALA A 279 -3.28 -21.81 14.15
CA ALA A 279 -4.47 -21.88 14.98
C ALA A 279 -5.47 -20.80 14.53
N PRO A 280 -6.79 -21.03 14.62
CA PRO A 280 -7.76 -19.98 14.38
C PRO A 280 -7.56 -18.90 15.45
N GLY A 281 -6.75 -17.89 15.13
CA GLY A 281 -6.84 -16.61 15.80
C GLY A 281 -8.20 -16.06 15.42
N GLU A 282 -9.05 -15.82 16.42
CA GLU A 282 -10.31 -15.11 16.27
C GLU A 282 -10.13 -13.94 15.29
N ALA A 283 -10.99 -13.87 14.28
CA ALA A 283 -11.15 -12.63 13.54
C ALA A 283 -11.46 -11.54 14.58
N PRO A 284 -10.74 -10.41 14.59
CA PRO A 284 -11.10 -9.34 15.50
C PRO A 284 -12.54 -8.95 15.14
N PRO A 285 -13.40 -8.65 16.14
CA PRO A 285 -14.71 -8.15 15.85
C PRO A 285 -14.56 -6.94 14.94
N VAL A 286 -15.38 -6.86 13.89
CA VAL A 286 -15.56 -5.62 13.15
C VAL A 286 -16.24 -4.66 14.13
N THR A 287 -15.42 -3.99 14.94
CA THR A 287 -15.84 -2.85 15.73
C THR A 287 -16.00 -1.72 14.74
N SER A 288 -17.26 -1.36 14.48
CA SER A 288 -17.61 -0.01 14.08
C SER A 288 -17.13 0.94 15.19
N GLY A 289 -15.87 1.35 15.11
CA GLY A 289 -15.21 2.22 16.06
C GLY A 289 -13.96 2.77 15.38
N GLY A 290 -13.77 4.09 15.42
CA GLY A 290 -12.59 4.75 14.85
C GLY A 290 -11.28 4.13 15.38
N PRO A 291 -10.15 4.36 14.68
CA PRO A 291 -8.91 3.63 14.90
C PRO A 291 -8.47 3.79 16.36
N THR A 292 -8.59 2.72 17.12
CA THR A 292 -8.15 2.64 18.51
C THR A 292 -6.94 1.71 18.57
N LEU A 293 -5.90 2.16 19.27
CA LEU A 293 -4.67 1.42 19.52
C LEU A 293 -4.99 0.02 20.09
N SER A 294 -4.28 -1.00 19.62
CA SER A 294 -4.34 -2.34 20.22
C SER A 294 -3.99 -2.26 21.72
N PRO A 295 -4.80 -2.81 22.63
CA PRO A 295 -4.66 -2.62 24.09
C PRO A 295 -3.43 -3.29 24.74
N ASN A 296 -2.53 -3.90 23.96
CA ASN A 296 -1.40 -4.71 24.45
C ASN A 296 -0.01 -4.22 24.00
N ALA A 297 0.11 -3.06 23.36
CA ALA A 297 1.42 -2.46 23.09
C ALA A 297 1.82 -1.57 24.28
N PRO A 298 3.08 -1.63 24.77
CA PRO A 298 3.53 -0.74 25.84
C PRO A 298 3.36 0.70 25.36
N ALA A 299 2.49 1.44 26.04
CA ALA A 299 2.12 2.80 25.70
C ALA A 299 2.70 3.77 26.74
N ARG A 300 3.29 4.87 26.26
CA ARG A 300 3.80 5.95 27.13
C ARG A 300 2.91 7.17 27.00
N VAL A 301 2.46 7.69 28.13
CA VAL A 301 1.67 8.93 28.17
C VAL A 301 2.55 10.11 28.58
N LEU A 302 2.63 11.11 27.71
CA LEU A 302 3.39 12.35 27.89
C LEU A 302 2.45 13.56 27.99
N TRP A 303 2.80 14.49 28.87
CA TRP A 303 2.29 15.84 28.90
C TRP A 303 3.30 16.77 28.28
N VAL A 304 2.87 17.57 27.32
CA VAL A 304 3.70 18.57 26.68
C VAL A 304 3.09 19.94 26.94
N ARG A 305 3.89 20.88 27.41
CA ARG A 305 3.58 22.31 27.45
C ARG A 305 4.63 23.07 26.67
N HIS A 306 4.23 23.71 25.59
CA HIS A 306 5.08 24.59 24.79
C HIS A 306 4.55 26.02 24.90
N GLU A 307 5.39 26.91 25.43
CA GLU A 307 5.16 28.34 25.47
C GLU A 307 6.14 29.09 24.56
N THR A 308 5.62 29.92 23.65
CA THR A 308 6.41 30.82 22.81
C THR A 308 5.94 32.25 23.03
N ILE A 309 6.86 33.16 23.30
CA ILE A 309 6.60 34.58 23.53
C ILE A 309 7.49 35.41 22.59
N TYR A 310 6.86 36.15 21.69
CA TYR A 310 7.49 37.19 20.88
C TYR A 310 7.27 38.56 21.52
N ARG A 311 8.35 39.32 21.70
CA ARG A 311 8.29 40.72 22.13
C ARG A 311 8.84 41.61 21.03
N TYR A 312 8.07 42.60 20.62
CA TYR A 312 8.43 43.52 19.54
C TYR A 312 8.84 44.88 20.11
N ALA A 313 9.94 45.44 19.62
CA ALA A 313 10.43 46.75 20.05
C ALA A 313 9.47 47.91 19.71
N ALA A 314 8.67 47.75 18.64
CA ALA A 314 7.61 48.66 18.25
C ALA A 314 6.31 47.87 18.01
N PRO A 315 5.12 48.46 18.26
CA PRO A 315 3.85 47.77 18.04
C PRO A 315 3.73 47.26 16.60
N VAL A 316 3.31 46.00 16.46
CA VAL A 316 2.91 45.41 15.20
C VAL A 316 1.46 45.80 14.95
N GLU A 317 1.19 46.57 13.90
CA GLU A 317 -0.17 47.03 13.57
C GLU A 317 -0.98 45.94 12.86
N ARG A 318 -0.34 45.21 11.95
CA ARG A 318 -0.96 44.12 11.18
C ARG A 318 0.03 43.01 10.93
N SER A 319 -0.41 41.77 11.15
CA SER A 319 0.40 40.58 10.88
C SER A 319 -0.48 39.36 10.58
N THR A 320 0.10 38.42 9.83
CA THR A 320 -0.51 37.11 9.57
C THR A 320 0.48 36.04 9.99
N HIS A 321 0.01 35.07 10.76
CA HIS A 321 0.81 33.97 11.30
C HIS A 321 0.16 32.62 10.97
N VAL A 322 0.99 31.59 11.01
CA VAL A 322 0.65 30.20 10.76
C VAL A 322 1.33 29.39 11.86
N PHE A 323 0.51 28.68 12.65
CA PHE A 323 0.96 27.86 13.77
C PHE A 323 0.69 26.38 13.51
N ARG A 324 1.72 25.55 13.70
CA ARG A 324 1.71 24.08 13.58
C ARG A 324 2.15 23.48 14.91
N LEU A 325 1.33 23.66 15.94
CA LEU A 325 1.67 23.31 17.33
C LEU A 325 0.86 22.13 17.86
N GLU A 326 -0.08 21.63 17.08
CA GLU A 326 -0.90 20.48 17.44
C GLU A 326 -0.18 19.17 17.11
N PRO A 327 -0.01 18.26 18.07
CA PRO A 327 0.58 16.96 17.82
C PRO A 327 -0.28 16.11 16.87
N VAL A 328 0.38 15.30 16.04
CA VAL A 328 -0.29 14.38 15.11
C VAL A 328 -1.15 13.36 15.87
N HIS A 329 -2.29 13.02 15.29
CA HIS A 329 -3.13 11.90 15.72
C HIS A 329 -3.12 10.82 14.63
N ASP A 330 -2.49 9.68 14.88
CA ASP A 330 -2.40 8.55 13.96
C ASP A 330 -2.30 7.20 14.70
N THR A 331 -1.99 6.12 13.97
CA THR A 331 -1.88 4.77 14.51
C THR A 331 -0.73 4.57 15.51
N ARG A 332 0.20 5.52 15.63
CA ARG A 332 1.38 5.43 16.51
C ARG A 332 1.39 6.49 17.61
N GLN A 333 0.59 7.55 17.46
CA GLN A 333 0.44 8.62 18.43
C GLN A 333 -1.02 9.02 18.55
N ARG A 334 -1.59 8.89 19.75
CA ARG A 334 -2.96 9.29 20.06
C ARG A 334 -2.95 10.57 20.89
N LEU A 335 -3.49 11.63 20.32
CA LEU A 335 -3.75 12.89 21.04
C LEU A 335 -4.98 12.68 21.95
N LEU A 336 -4.78 12.76 23.27
CA LEU A 336 -5.83 12.56 24.28
C LEU A 336 -6.51 13.87 24.66
N ASP A 337 -5.73 14.94 24.81
CA ASP A 337 -6.20 16.27 25.16
C ASP A 337 -5.30 17.32 24.52
N TYR A 338 -5.88 18.44 24.10
CA TYR A 338 -5.15 19.51 23.43
C TYR A 338 -5.81 20.87 23.63
N ASP A 339 -5.02 21.85 23.99
CA ASP A 339 -5.43 23.24 24.18
C ASP A 339 -4.36 24.18 23.61
N LEU A 340 -4.79 25.19 22.85
CA LEU A 340 -3.91 26.21 22.27
C LEU A 340 -4.44 27.59 22.59
N GLU A 341 -3.75 28.29 23.47
CA GLU A 341 -4.05 29.67 23.82
C GLU A 341 -3.15 30.62 23.02
N ILE A 342 -3.77 31.62 22.37
CA ILE A 342 -3.08 32.63 21.57
C ILE A 342 -3.49 34.01 22.09
N PHE A 343 -2.51 34.85 22.39
CA PHE A 343 -2.69 36.24 22.81
C PHE A 343 -1.81 37.17 21.96
N PRO A 344 -2.34 38.30 21.43
CA PRO A 344 -3.72 38.81 21.58
C PRO A 344 -4.76 37.95 20.85
N GLN A 345 -6.04 38.26 21.04
CA GLN A 345 -7.11 37.62 20.26
C GLN A 345 -7.14 38.18 18.83
N GLY A 346 -7.32 37.29 17.85
CA GLY A 346 -7.32 37.63 16.43
C GLY A 346 -8.36 36.82 15.66
N LYS A 347 -8.30 36.89 14.33
CA LYS A 347 -9.13 36.04 13.46
C LYS A 347 -8.37 34.73 13.22
N PHE A 348 -8.89 33.64 13.77
CA PHE A 348 -8.28 32.32 13.65
C PHE A 348 -8.99 31.45 12.61
N ARG A 349 -8.21 30.68 11.86
CA ARG A 349 -8.70 29.66 10.92
C ARG A 349 -7.92 28.39 11.12
N ARG A 350 -8.63 27.28 11.26
CA ARG A 350 -8.04 25.96 11.40
C ARG A 350 -8.27 25.17 10.12
N TYR A 351 -7.22 24.55 9.58
CA TYR A 351 -7.28 23.72 8.39
C TYR A 351 -6.16 22.67 8.39
N GLU A 352 -6.28 21.67 7.53
CA GLU A 352 -5.24 20.67 7.30
C GLU A 352 -4.44 21.05 6.04
N ASP A 353 -3.11 21.01 6.10
CA ASP A 353 -2.26 21.26 4.94
C ASP A 353 -2.04 20.01 4.08
N VAL A 354 -1.33 20.16 2.95
CA VAL A 354 -1.06 19.05 2.01
C VAL A 354 -0.24 17.90 2.62
N PHE A 355 0.41 18.14 3.76
CA PHE A 355 1.22 17.14 4.47
C PHE A 355 0.45 16.45 5.60
N GLY A 356 -0.81 16.82 5.81
CA GLY A 356 -1.65 16.31 6.89
C GLY A 356 -1.38 16.98 8.24
N ASN A 357 -0.71 18.14 8.26
CA ASN A 357 -0.52 18.88 9.51
C ASN A 357 -1.77 19.69 9.84
N VAL A 358 -2.13 19.74 11.12
CA VAL A 358 -3.14 20.68 11.60
C VAL A 358 -2.52 22.07 11.72
N VAL A 359 -3.08 23.01 10.99
CA VAL A 359 -2.58 24.38 10.90
C VAL A 359 -3.60 25.36 11.47
N VAL A 360 -3.13 26.29 12.30
CA VAL A 360 -3.90 27.44 12.77
C VAL A 360 -3.34 28.72 12.15
N GLY A 361 -4.05 29.25 11.16
CA GLY A 361 -3.80 30.59 10.61
C GLY A 361 -4.39 31.65 11.54
N ALA A 362 -3.63 32.71 11.81
CA ALA A 362 -4.02 33.83 12.66
C ALA A 362 -3.76 35.16 11.96
N ASP A 363 -4.81 35.97 11.81
CA ASP A 363 -4.70 37.34 11.32
C ASP A 363 -4.94 38.32 12.47
N PHE A 364 -3.98 39.22 12.71
CA PHE A 364 -4.08 40.28 13.70
C PHE A 364 -4.24 41.64 13.00
N GLU A 365 -5.34 42.33 13.32
CA GLU A 365 -5.70 43.63 12.74
C GLU A 365 -5.59 44.79 13.75
N HIS A 366 -5.23 44.48 15.00
CA HIS A 366 -5.10 45.44 16.08
C HIS A 366 -3.64 45.52 16.56
N PRO A 367 -3.14 46.72 16.92
CA PRO A 367 -1.78 46.88 17.39
C PRO A 367 -1.46 46.05 18.65
N TYR A 368 -0.35 45.33 18.64
CA TYR A 368 0.15 44.58 19.79
C TYR A 368 1.68 44.64 19.88
N SER A 369 2.22 44.50 21.10
CA SER A 369 3.67 44.49 21.37
C SER A 369 4.20 43.12 21.82
N GLU A 370 3.30 42.22 22.21
CA GLU A 370 3.62 40.86 22.65
C GLU A 370 2.67 39.86 21.98
N LEU A 371 3.22 38.80 21.39
CA LEU A 371 2.48 37.63 20.91
C LEU A 371 2.88 36.43 21.74
N ARG A 372 1.92 35.85 22.47
CA ARG A 372 2.11 34.71 23.36
C ARG A 372 1.29 33.53 22.88
N LEU A 373 1.94 32.38 22.78
CA LEU A 373 1.40 31.10 22.33
C LEU A 373 1.62 30.09 23.44
N ILE A 374 0.57 29.40 23.88
CA ILE A 374 0.66 28.34 24.87
C ILE A 374 -0.06 27.11 24.32
N SER A 375 0.70 26.10 23.93
CA SER A 375 0.21 24.79 23.52
C SER A 375 0.34 23.83 24.70
N LYS A 376 -0.75 23.15 25.06
CA LYS A 376 -0.77 22.07 26.05
C LYS A 376 -1.33 20.83 25.37
N ALA A 377 -0.64 19.71 25.48
CA ALA A 377 -1.07 18.46 24.90
C ALA A 377 -0.85 17.29 25.84
N LYS A 378 -1.81 16.38 25.89
CA LYS A 378 -1.68 15.06 26.51
C LYS A 378 -1.69 14.00 25.43
N ILE A 379 -0.66 13.17 25.37
CA ILE A 379 -0.39 12.33 24.22
C ILE A 379 -0.02 10.93 24.68
N GLU A 380 -0.56 9.92 24.03
CA GLU A 380 -0.18 8.52 24.20
C GLU A 380 0.61 8.05 22.99
N LEU A 381 1.82 7.55 23.23
CA LEU A 381 2.72 7.00 22.22
C LEU A 381 2.71 5.48 22.31
N ALA A 382 2.50 4.82 21.17
CA ALA A 382 2.57 3.38 21.07
C ALA A 382 3.96 2.95 20.59
N ARG A 383 4.54 1.92 21.22
CA ARG A 383 5.84 1.39 20.80
C ARG A 383 5.74 0.82 19.40
N GLU A 384 6.63 1.25 18.51
CA GLU A 384 6.80 0.58 17.22
C GLU A 384 7.44 -0.79 17.45
N PRO A 385 6.89 -1.89 16.90
CA PRO A 385 7.56 -3.18 16.95
C PRO A 385 8.92 -3.08 16.26
N ASP A 386 9.94 -3.72 16.85
CA ASP A 386 11.27 -3.82 16.26
C ASP A 386 11.18 -4.76 15.04
N LEU A 387 10.83 -4.23 13.88
CA LEU A 387 10.69 -4.99 12.63
C LEU A 387 12.05 -5.30 11.95
N TRP A 388 13.12 -5.50 12.73
CA TRP A 388 14.47 -5.81 12.18
C TRP A 388 14.69 -7.27 11.82
N ALA A 389 13.62 -8.01 11.55
CA ALA A 389 13.74 -9.24 10.79
C ALA A 389 12.97 -9.11 9.48
N PRO A 390 13.43 -8.25 8.53
CA PRO A 390 12.90 -8.36 7.19
C PRO A 390 13.34 -9.73 6.66
N SER A 391 12.39 -10.56 6.25
CA SER A 391 12.68 -11.81 5.53
C SER A 391 13.36 -11.57 4.17
N ARG A 392 13.52 -10.29 3.76
CA ARG A 392 14.29 -9.83 2.59
C ARG A 392 15.06 -8.54 2.93
N ARG A 393 16.39 -8.57 2.88
CA ARG A 393 17.23 -7.36 2.97
C ARG A 393 16.97 -6.48 1.75
N ALA A 394 16.52 -5.25 1.96
CA ALA A 394 16.42 -4.26 0.89
C ALA A 394 17.82 -3.70 0.62
N SER A 395 18.17 -3.54 -0.65
CA SER A 395 19.48 -3.03 -1.05
C SER A 395 19.39 -1.68 -1.78
N ILE A 396 20.49 -0.93 -1.72
CA ILE A 396 20.69 0.31 -2.47
C ILE A 396 21.34 -0.04 -3.82
N PRO A 397 20.89 0.52 -4.95
CA PRO A 397 19.88 1.57 -5.10
C PRO A 397 18.44 1.06 -4.97
N LEU A 398 17.61 1.82 -4.25
CA LEU A 398 16.18 1.55 -4.19
C LEU A 398 15.49 1.96 -5.49
N VAL A 399 14.81 1.00 -6.13
CA VAL A 399 14.03 1.24 -7.34
C VAL A 399 12.55 1.31 -6.97
N TRP A 400 11.97 2.50 -7.14
CA TRP A 400 10.54 2.73 -6.97
C TRP A 400 9.79 2.54 -8.26
N MET A 401 8.59 1.98 -8.14
CA MET A 401 7.64 1.85 -9.23
C MET A 401 7.30 3.24 -9.80
N PRO A 402 7.05 3.43 -11.11
CA PRO A 402 6.72 4.75 -11.66
C PRO A 402 5.59 5.48 -10.92
N TRP A 403 4.53 4.77 -10.52
CA TRP A 403 3.43 5.37 -9.74
C TRP A 403 3.83 5.71 -8.30
N GLN A 404 4.62 4.86 -7.63
CA GLN A 404 5.14 5.16 -6.28
C GLN A 404 6.07 6.35 -6.34
N ARG A 405 7.01 6.34 -7.30
CA ARG A 405 7.90 7.46 -7.58
C ARG A 405 7.09 8.73 -7.83
N GLN A 406 6.02 8.66 -8.63
CA GLN A 406 5.12 9.80 -8.89
C GLN A 406 4.47 10.34 -7.61
N MET A 407 3.97 9.46 -6.74
CA MET A 407 3.39 9.85 -5.44
C MET A 407 4.44 10.40 -4.46
N MET A 408 5.69 9.97 -4.60
CA MET A 408 6.77 10.28 -3.66
C MET A 408 7.78 11.30 -4.20
N VAL A 409 7.60 11.83 -5.41
CA VAL A 409 8.48 12.85 -6.02
C VAL A 409 8.83 13.97 -5.04
N PRO A 410 7.87 14.57 -4.30
CA PRO A 410 8.18 15.67 -3.40
C PRO A 410 9.18 15.31 -2.28
N TYR A 411 9.27 14.02 -1.92
CA TYR A 411 10.16 13.49 -0.89
C TYR A 411 11.44 12.86 -1.45
N LEU A 412 11.55 12.74 -2.78
CA LEU A 412 12.71 12.21 -3.50
C LEU A 412 13.60 13.31 -4.07
N LEU A 413 13.08 14.53 -4.26
CA LEU A 413 13.83 15.63 -4.84
C LEU A 413 14.89 16.16 -3.85
N PRO A 414 16.19 16.17 -4.22
CA PRO A 414 17.24 16.71 -3.38
C PRO A 414 17.08 18.23 -3.20
N ALA A 415 17.84 18.81 -2.29
CA ALA A 415 17.91 20.27 -2.14
C ALA A 415 18.43 20.92 -3.43
N GLU A 416 17.94 22.12 -3.73
CA GLU A 416 18.43 22.92 -4.87
C GLU A 416 19.86 23.41 -4.57
N LEU A 417 20.86 22.65 -5.03
CA LEU A 417 22.28 22.93 -4.85
C LEU A 417 23.01 22.86 -6.19
N PRO A 418 24.17 23.55 -6.33
CA PRO A 418 25.05 23.40 -7.48
C PRO A 418 25.41 21.92 -7.74
N GLU A 419 25.49 21.53 -9.01
CA GLU A 419 25.74 20.12 -9.41
C GLU A 419 27.02 19.54 -8.80
N VAL A 420 28.07 20.35 -8.66
CA VAL A 420 29.34 19.94 -8.02
C VAL A 420 29.13 19.55 -6.55
N GLN A 421 28.34 20.34 -5.81
CA GLN A 421 28.03 20.07 -4.41
C GLN A 421 27.15 18.81 -4.27
N LEU A 422 26.17 18.64 -5.16
CA LEU A 422 25.34 17.44 -5.19
C LEU A 422 26.17 16.19 -5.48
N ARG A 423 27.18 16.28 -6.35
CA ARG A 423 28.08 15.17 -6.67
C ARG A 423 28.90 14.76 -5.46
N GLU A 424 29.52 15.70 -4.76
CA GLU A 424 30.28 15.41 -3.53
C GLU A 424 29.39 14.79 -2.44
N LEU A 425 28.18 15.31 -2.25
CA LEU A 425 27.21 14.72 -1.30
C LEU A 425 26.75 13.32 -1.74
N SER A 426 26.65 13.07 -3.04
CA SER A 426 26.27 11.75 -3.58
C SER A 426 27.38 10.74 -3.37
N GLU A 427 28.64 11.12 -3.59
CA GLU A 427 29.81 10.29 -3.29
C GLU A 427 29.90 9.99 -1.79
N PHE A 428 29.69 11.01 -0.95
CA PHE A 428 29.63 10.82 0.50
C PHE A 428 28.51 9.86 0.90
N ALA A 429 27.30 10.03 0.37
CA ALA A 429 26.17 9.14 0.62
C ALA A 429 26.45 7.70 0.14
N MET A 430 27.02 7.53 -1.06
CA MET A 430 27.33 6.22 -1.64
C MET A 430 28.42 5.49 -0.84
N SER A 431 29.35 6.21 -0.22
CA SER A 431 30.39 5.61 0.64
C SER A 431 29.81 4.86 1.86
N PHE A 432 28.63 5.24 2.33
CA PHE A 432 27.92 4.48 3.39
C PHE A 432 27.33 3.19 2.82
N ALA A 433 26.69 3.26 1.65
CA ALA A 433 26.13 2.10 0.98
C ALA A 433 27.21 1.06 0.66
N GLU A 434 28.35 1.49 0.10
CA GLU A 434 29.48 0.61 -0.21
C GLU A 434 30.08 -0.06 1.04
N ARG A 435 30.15 0.67 2.16
CA ARG A 435 30.71 0.16 3.42
C ARG A 435 29.86 -0.95 4.04
N GLN A 436 28.54 -0.89 3.84
CA GLN A 436 27.56 -1.82 4.43
C GLN A 436 27.04 -2.84 3.40
N ASP A 437 27.81 -3.13 2.35
CA ASP A 437 27.43 -4.07 1.28
C ASP A 437 26.04 -3.80 0.68
N TYR A 438 25.73 -2.50 0.54
CA TYR A 438 24.48 -1.95 0.03
C TYR A 438 23.22 -2.30 0.83
N ASP A 439 23.34 -2.82 2.06
CA ASP A 439 22.18 -3.08 2.92
C ASP A 439 21.52 -1.76 3.37
N LEU A 440 20.23 -1.61 3.12
CA LEU A 440 19.49 -0.38 3.39
C LEU A 440 19.47 -0.01 4.88
N ASP A 441 19.19 -0.96 5.78
CA ASP A 441 19.02 -0.65 7.20
C ASP A 441 20.38 -0.34 7.84
N GLU A 442 21.39 -1.15 7.55
CA GLU A 442 22.76 -0.91 8.04
C GLU A 442 23.32 0.41 7.50
N THR A 443 23.07 0.74 6.22
CA THR A 443 23.48 2.03 5.64
C THR A 443 22.84 3.21 6.36
N LEU A 444 21.52 3.16 6.59
CA LEU A 444 20.80 4.28 7.24
C LEU A 444 21.21 4.46 8.70
N ARG A 445 21.48 3.36 9.41
CA ARG A 445 22.01 3.39 10.78
C ARG A 445 23.41 3.97 10.84
N ASP A 446 24.30 3.50 9.97
CA ASP A 446 25.68 4.00 9.87
C ASP A 446 25.71 5.49 9.54
N MET A 447 24.88 5.94 8.60
CA MET A 447 24.73 7.37 8.31
C MET A 447 24.24 8.16 9.54
N ASN A 448 23.24 7.66 10.28
CA ASN A 448 22.69 8.31 11.47
C ASN A 448 23.74 8.39 12.60
N GLU A 449 24.47 7.30 12.84
CA GLU A 449 25.54 7.21 13.85
C GLU A 449 26.76 8.06 13.47
N THR A 450 27.14 8.11 12.19
CA THR A 450 28.22 8.97 11.71
C THR A 450 27.88 10.44 11.88
N ILE A 451 26.65 10.88 11.58
CA ILE A 451 26.27 12.28 11.80
C ILE A 451 26.34 12.61 13.30
N TYR A 452 25.83 11.72 14.15
CA TYR A 452 25.92 11.90 15.60
C TYR A 452 27.36 11.99 16.13
N ARG A 453 28.26 11.12 15.64
CA ARG A 453 29.64 11.04 16.12
C ARG A 453 30.54 12.14 15.57
N ASP A 454 30.42 12.45 14.29
CA ASP A 454 31.40 13.23 13.53
C ASP A 454 30.96 14.70 13.34
N PHE A 455 29.73 15.07 13.72
CA PHE A 455 29.23 16.45 13.64
C PHE A 455 28.97 17.02 15.03
N HIS A 456 29.43 18.24 15.26
CA HIS A 456 29.35 18.90 16.56
C HIS A 456 28.13 19.81 16.65
N TYR A 457 27.35 19.63 17.70
CA TYR A 457 26.23 20.50 18.01
C TYR A 457 26.75 21.86 18.50
N VAL A 458 26.55 22.93 17.72
CA VAL A 458 27.00 24.28 18.06
C VAL A 458 25.87 25.27 17.83
N SER A 459 25.28 25.78 18.92
CA SER A 459 24.24 26.80 18.85
C SER A 459 24.78 28.09 18.25
N GLY A 460 24.01 28.71 17.33
CA GLY A 460 24.38 29.95 16.65
C GLY A 460 25.42 29.80 15.52
N ALA A 461 25.89 28.59 15.21
CA ALA A 461 26.82 28.36 14.10
C ALA A 461 26.16 28.46 12.71
N THR A 462 24.83 28.36 12.66
CA THR A 462 24.07 28.24 11.41
C THR A 462 22.95 29.28 11.33
N THR A 463 22.44 29.48 10.13
CA THR A 463 21.37 30.44 9.81
C THR A 463 20.27 29.74 9.01
N LEU A 464 19.14 30.41 8.79
CA LEU A 464 18.06 29.90 7.93
C LEU A 464 18.48 29.65 6.46
N ALA A 465 19.61 30.22 6.04
CA ALA A 465 20.18 30.05 4.70
C ALA A 465 21.25 28.94 4.64
N THR A 466 21.62 28.34 5.78
CA THR A 466 22.62 27.26 5.83
C THR A 466 22.11 26.05 5.06
N THR A 467 22.92 25.58 4.10
CA THR A 467 22.57 24.44 3.25
C THR A 467 23.10 23.13 3.84
N PRO A 468 22.55 21.96 3.42
CA PRO A 468 23.13 20.66 3.76
C PRO A 468 24.63 20.54 3.43
N TYR A 469 25.06 21.16 2.33
CA TYR A 469 26.47 21.16 1.92
C TYR A 469 27.37 21.96 2.88
N ASP A 470 26.88 23.10 3.38
CA ASP A 470 27.63 23.90 4.36
C ASP A 470 27.85 23.11 5.65
N VAL A 471 26.84 22.37 6.11
CA VAL A 471 26.90 21.51 7.30
C VAL A 471 27.86 20.34 7.07
N TYR A 472 27.79 19.71 5.89
CA TYR A 472 28.73 18.66 5.48
C TYR A 472 30.19 19.13 5.53
N ARG A 473 30.45 20.38 5.13
CA ARG A 473 31.81 20.96 5.15
C ARG A 473 32.24 21.43 6.55
N SER A 474 31.36 22.11 7.29
CA SER A 474 31.68 22.69 8.59
C SER A 474 31.74 21.65 9.72
N ARG A 475 31.02 20.52 9.53
CA ARG A 475 30.75 19.50 10.55
C ARG A 475 30.14 20.06 11.83
N GLN A 476 29.41 21.17 11.70
CA GLN A 476 28.81 21.89 12.82
C GLN A 476 27.39 22.33 12.45
N GLY A 477 26.46 22.23 13.41
CA GLY A 477 25.08 22.63 13.21
C GLY A 477 24.20 22.40 14.44
N VAL A 478 22.89 22.59 14.27
CA VAL A 478 21.86 22.24 15.26
C VAL A 478 20.99 21.08 14.74
N CYS A 479 19.99 20.65 15.53
CA CYS A 479 19.13 19.51 15.17
C CYS A 479 18.45 19.66 13.80
N GLN A 480 18.02 20.88 13.45
CA GLN A 480 17.47 21.21 12.13
C GLN A 480 18.47 20.91 11.00
N ASP A 481 19.74 21.26 11.19
CA ASP A 481 20.78 21.12 10.18
C ASP A 481 21.12 19.65 9.94
N PHE A 482 21.24 18.87 11.02
CA PHE A 482 21.51 17.44 10.95
C PHE A 482 20.36 16.67 10.29
N ALA A 483 19.11 17.01 10.62
CA ALA A 483 17.95 16.42 9.95
C ALA A 483 17.91 16.76 8.46
N ASN A 484 18.17 18.02 8.08
CA ASN A 484 18.21 18.42 6.66
C ASN A 484 19.36 17.76 5.89
N LEU A 485 20.55 17.63 6.49
CA LEU A 485 21.66 16.89 5.90
C LEU A 485 21.29 15.44 5.67
N PHE A 486 20.75 14.76 6.69
CA PHE A 486 20.38 13.36 6.58
C PHE A 486 19.29 13.11 5.53
N ILE A 487 18.28 13.98 5.45
CA ILE A 487 17.27 13.96 4.38
C ILE A 487 17.92 14.14 3.00
N CYS A 488 18.87 15.06 2.86
CA CYS A 488 19.54 15.29 1.60
C CYS A 488 20.31 14.04 1.14
N LEU A 489 21.10 13.42 2.03
CA LEU A 489 21.85 12.20 1.72
C LEU A 489 20.92 11.03 1.36
N ALA A 490 19.85 10.83 2.12
CA ALA A 490 18.86 9.78 1.85
C ALA A 490 18.23 9.94 0.45
N ARG A 491 17.86 11.17 0.06
CA ARG A 491 17.27 11.45 -1.25
C ARG A 491 18.24 11.20 -2.40
N LEU A 492 19.52 11.48 -2.21
CA LEU A 492 20.57 11.16 -3.21
C LEU A 492 20.71 9.65 -3.43
N LEU A 493 20.38 8.83 -2.42
CA LEU A 493 20.32 7.37 -2.52
C LEU A 493 18.95 6.84 -3.04
N ASN A 494 18.11 7.72 -3.59
CA ASN A 494 16.71 7.43 -3.99
C ASN A 494 15.82 6.96 -2.82
N ILE A 495 16.10 7.36 -1.59
CA ILE A 495 15.26 7.04 -0.42
C ILE A 495 14.35 8.23 -0.14
N PRO A 496 13.02 8.08 -0.20
CA PRO A 496 12.09 9.16 0.10
C PRO A 496 12.22 9.56 1.57
N ALA A 497 12.50 10.83 1.81
CA ALA A 497 12.75 11.36 3.14
C ALA A 497 11.95 12.65 3.35
N ARG A 498 11.43 12.84 4.57
CA ARG A 498 10.68 14.03 4.98
C ARG A 498 11.18 14.55 6.33
N TYR A 499 11.02 15.85 6.52
CA TYR A 499 11.38 16.54 7.74
C TYR A 499 10.25 16.43 8.75
N ARG A 500 10.58 16.20 10.02
CA ARG A 500 9.63 16.11 11.14
C ARG A 500 10.08 17.02 12.28
N VAL A 501 9.14 17.77 12.82
CA VAL A 501 9.31 18.58 14.04
C VAL A 501 8.42 18.03 15.14
N GLY A 502 8.91 18.14 16.36
CA GLY A 502 8.21 17.65 17.53
C GLY A 502 8.89 18.03 18.85
N TYR A 503 8.63 17.21 19.86
CA TYR A 503 9.22 17.36 21.19
C TYR A 503 9.88 16.04 21.58
N ILE A 504 10.96 16.12 22.35
CA ILE A 504 11.62 14.94 22.91
C ILE A 504 11.42 14.96 24.43
N TYR A 505 11.08 13.79 24.99
CA TYR A 505 11.21 13.56 26.41
C TYR A 505 12.67 13.22 26.77
N THR A 506 13.36 14.15 27.42
CA THR A 506 14.72 13.95 27.94
C THR A 506 14.64 13.47 29.40
N GLY A 507 14.30 12.19 29.58
CA GLY A 507 14.39 11.53 30.89
C GLY A 507 15.83 11.51 31.46
N GLY A 508 15.99 10.97 32.68
CA GLY A 508 17.24 11.01 33.44
C GLY A 508 18.49 10.37 32.80
N ASP A 509 18.35 9.54 31.77
CA ASP A 509 19.41 8.68 31.21
C ASP A 509 19.71 8.91 29.70
N TYR A 510 19.51 10.12 29.16
CA TYR A 510 20.07 10.47 27.84
C TYR A 510 21.50 10.99 27.95
N ALA A 511 22.38 10.52 27.06
CA ALA A 511 23.77 10.98 26.97
C ALA A 511 23.87 12.49 26.65
N ASN A 512 22.85 13.06 26.00
CA ASN A 512 22.72 14.49 25.72
C ASN A 512 21.50 15.09 26.43
N LYS A 513 21.69 15.57 27.67
CA LYS A 513 20.67 16.32 28.44
C LYS A 513 20.47 17.78 28.00
N GLN A 514 21.20 18.25 26.98
CA GLN A 514 21.18 19.66 26.57
C GLN A 514 19.96 20.09 25.73
N GLN A 515 18.96 19.21 25.53
CA GLN A 515 17.86 19.43 24.57
C GLN A 515 16.48 19.74 25.18
N SER A 516 16.43 20.17 26.44
CA SER A 516 15.15 20.46 27.12
C SER A 516 14.48 21.79 26.72
N ASP A 517 15.16 22.70 26.01
CA ASP A 517 14.72 24.10 25.98
C ASP A 517 13.90 24.51 24.74
N ALA A 518 13.80 23.67 23.71
CA ALA A 518 13.09 24.02 22.46
C ALA A 518 12.52 22.81 21.70
N SER A 519 11.72 23.07 20.66
CA SER A 519 11.24 22.04 19.71
C SER A 519 12.41 21.29 19.06
N HIS A 520 12.26 19.97 18.86
CA HIS A 520 13.27 19.13 18.23
C HIS A 520 12.90 18.77 16.79
N ALA A 521 13.90 18.46 15.97
CA ALA A 521 13.73 18.07 14.58
C ALA A 521 14.52 16.80 14.24
N TRP A 522 13.92 15.94 13.43
CA TRP A 522 14.51 14.71 12.94
C TRP A 522 13.99 14.37 11.55
N ALA A 523 14.55 13.31 10.94
CA ALA A 523 14.14 12.86 9.60
C ALA A 523 13.23 11.64 9.69
N GLU A 524 12.22 11.56 8.84
CA GLU A 524 11.48 10.33 8.59
C GLU A 524 11.77 9.82 7.19
N LEU A 525 12.14 8.56 7.06
CA LEU A 525 12.46 7.90 5.80
C LEU A 525 11.42 6.83 5.49
N TYR A 526 10.98 6.77 4.24
CA TYR A 526 10.02 5.77 3.82
C TYR A 526 10.75 4.50 3.38
N LEU A 527 10.56 3.44 4.14
CA LEU A 527 11.17 2.14 3.90
C LEU A 527 10.15 1.19 3.25
N PRO A 528 10.53 0.39 2.24
CA PRO A 528 9.66 -0.62 1.66
C PRO A 528 9.10 -1.55 2.73
N TYR A 529 7.80 -1.87 2.66
CA TYR A 529 7.09 -2.77 3.58
C TYR A 529 6.99 -2.32 5.05
N VAL A 530 7.67 -1.25 5.46
CA VAL A 530 7.65 -0.70 6.83
C VAL A 530 6.92 0.65 6.89
N GLY A 531 7.04 1.47 5.85
CA GLY A 531 6.50 2.83 5.81
C GLY A 531 7.48 3.86 6.37
N TRP A 532 6.95 5.01 6.82
CA TRP A 532 7.77 6.09 7.39
C TRP A 532 8.37 5.67 8.73
N ARG A 533 9.69 5.82 8.88
CA ARG A 533 10.43 5.53 10.12
C ARG A 533 11.31 6.72 10.47
N GLY A 534 11.28 7.12 11.74
CA GLY A 534 12.02 8.29 12.23
C GLY A 534 13.44 7.95 12.67
N PHE A 535 14.40 8.77 12.25
CA PHE A 535 15.81 8.69 12.61
C PHE A 535 16.25 10.06 13.12
N ASP A 536 16.87 10.06 14.30
CA ASP A 536 17.36 11.25 14.97
C ASP A 536 18.89 11.30 14.92
N PRO A 537 19.46 12.02 13.93
CA PRO A 537 20.90 12.12 13.78
C PRO A 537 21.57 12.97 14.86
N THR A 538 20.79 13.74 15.64
CA THR A 538 21.34 14.55 16.73
C THR A 538 21.62 13.70 17.97
N ASN A 539 20.83 12.64 18.16
CA ASN A 539 20.94 11.72 19.29
C ASN A 539 21.47 10.33 18.89
N GLY A 540 21.72 10.09 17.60
CA GLY A 540 22.21 8.82 17.07
C GLY A 540 21.21 7.68 17.27
N CYS A 541 19.93 7.98 17.45
CA CYS A 541 18.90 7.00 17.79
C CYS A 541 17.75 6.99 16.78
N ILE A 542 16.90 5.97 16.87
CA ILE A 542 15.66 5.87 16.10
C ILE A 542 14.54 6.49 16.91
N ALA A 543 13.68 7.28 16.26
CA ALA A 543 12.57 7.94 16.92
C ALA A 543 11.54 6.90 17.40
N ASN A 544 11.16 6.95 18.69
CA ASN A 544 10.24 5.99 19.29
C ASN A 544 9.40 6.64 20.40
N LEU A 545 9.24 6.00 21.56
CA LEU A 545 8.39 6.42 22.68
C LEU A 545 8.77 7.75 23.33
N ASP A 546 9.91 8.35 22.96
CA ASP A 546 10.39 9.61 23.51
C ASP A 546 10.13 10.78 22.55
N HIS A 547 9.71 10.51 21.32
CA HIS A 547 9.58 11.49 20.25
C HIS A 547 8.10 11.79 19.97
N VAL A 548 7.63 12.94 20.43
CA VAL A 548 6.29 13.44 20.15
C VAL A 548 6.27 14.13 18.79
N ARG A 549 5.46 13.63 17.85
CA ARG A 549 5.35 14.14 16.48
C ARG A 549 4.36 15.31 16.40
N VAL A 550 4.78 16.43 15.82
CA VAL A 550 3.94 17.64 15.61
C VAL A 550 3.71 17.92 14.13
N ALA A 551 4.71 18.40 13.38
CA ALA A 551 4.55 18.78 11.97
C ALA A 551 5.58 18.14 11.02
N CYS A 552 5.20 17.88 9.76
CA CYS A 552 6.08 17.32 8.73
C CYS A 552 6.05 18.16 7.47
N GLY A 553 7.09 18.02 6.68
CA GLY A 553 7.20 18.67 5.40
C GLY A 553 8.36 18.13 4.59
N ARG A 554 8.61 18.69 3.41
CA ARG A 554 9.77 18.28 2.60
C ARG A 554 11.06 18.82 3.20
N ASN A 555 11.01 19.98 3.84
CA ASN A 555 12.13 20.65 4.48
C ASN A 555 11.63 21.41 5.71
N TYR A 556 12.51 22.18 6.35
CA TYR A 556 12.14 22.96 7.53
C TYR A 556 10.97 23.92 7.27
N GLN A 557 10.92 24.58 6.11
CA GLN A 557 9.94 25.65 5.81
C GLN A 557 8.50 25.14 5.82
N ASP A 558 8.30 23.92 5.33
CA ASP A 558 6.99 23.28 5.28
C ASP A 558 6.48 22.88 6.69
N ALA A 559 7.38 22.65 7.65
CA ALA A 559 7.09 22.08 8.97
C ALA A 559 7.35 23.02 10.15
N THR A 560 7.79 24.27 9.92
CA THR A 560 8.11 25.21 10.98
C THR A 560 6.92 25.39 11.95
N PRO A 561 7.11 25.23 13.28
CA PRO A 561 6.05 25.34 14.28
C PRO A 561 5.33 26.69 14.27
N THR A 562 6.07 27.76 14.05
CA THR A 562 5.57 29.14 14.07
C THR A 562 6.19 29.89 12.91
N SER A 563 5.37 30.39 12.00
CA SER A 563 5.81 31.21 10.86
C SER A 563 4.84 32.35 10.65
N GLY A 564 5.32 33.54 10.30
CA GLY A 564 4.44 34.68 10.07
C GLY A 564 5.12 35.81 9.33
N THR A 565 4.32 36.77 8.89
CA THR A 565 4.77 37.98 8.21
C THR A 565 4.18 39.19 8.92
N LEU A 566 5.05 40.11 9.31
CA LEU A 566 4.66 41.42 9.83
C LEU A 566 4.38 42.32 8.63
N LEU A 567 3.12 42.75 8.47
CA LEU A 567 2.69 43.56 7.31
C LEU A 567 2.91 45.04 7.54
N ARG A 568 2.76 45.51 8.79
CA ARG A 568 2.97 46.91 9.15
C ARG A 568 3.36 47.04 10.62
N GLY A 569 4.31 47.93 10.90
CA GLY A 569 4.92 48.06 12.22
C GLY A 569 5.91 46.93 12.47
N GLY A 570 6.29 46.74 13.73
CA GLY A 570 7.38 45.84 14.08
C GLY A 570 8.76 46.49 13.91
N GLY A 571 9.72 45.93 14.64
CA GLY A 571 11.11 46.37 14.69
C GLY A 571 11.96 45.18 15.10
N GLY A 572 13.01 45.40 15.90
CA GLY A 572 13.71 44.28 16.52
C GLY A 572 12.74 43.39 17.33
N GLU A 573 12.85 42.08 17.14
CA GLU A 573 12.07 41.09 17.88
C GLU A 573 12.96 40.31 18.83
N SER A 574 12.43 39.96 20.00
CA SER A 574 13.03 38.96 20.88
C SER A 574 12.08 37.80 21.06
N LEU A 575 12.63 36.60 21.00
CA LEU A 575 11.91 35.34 21.08
C LEU A 575 12.32 34.60 22.35
N SER A 576 11.33 34.18 23.13
CA SER A 576 11.50 33.25 24.24
C SER A 576 10.64 32.03 23.98
N VAL A 577 11.27 30.85 24.01
CA VAL A 577 10.59 29.56 23.86
C VAL A 577 10.90 28.74 25.10
N ALA A 578 9.87 28.11 25.67
CA ALA A 578 9.99 27.19 26.78
C ALA A 578 9.14 25.95 26.48
N VAL A 579 9.76 24.77 26.53
CA VAL A 579 9.09 23.49 26.34
C VAL A 579 9.28 22.64 27.58
N GLN A 580 8.20 22.05 28.08
CA GLN A 580 8.20 21.11 29.19
C GLN A 580 7.53 19.81 28.73
N VAL A 581 8.19 18.68 28.95
CA VAL A 581 7.67 17.35 28.62
C VAL A 581 7.76 16.47 29.86
N ASP A 582 6.61 16.10 30.41
CA ASP A 582 6.50 15.30 31.63
C ASP A 582 5.86 13.94 31.36
N VAL A 583 6.31 12.89 32.06
CA VAL A 583 5.73 11.54 31.97
C VAL A 583 4.68 11.37 33.07
N GLN A 584 3.46 10.96 32.72
CA GLN A 584 2.40 10.77 33.73
C GLN A 584 2.38 9.35 34.34
N GLN A 585 2.83 8.33 33.62
CA GLN A 585 2.98 6.95 34.11
C GLN A 585 3.60 6.08 33.01
N MET A 586 4.47 5.13 33.37
CA MET A 586 4.59 3.89 32.60
C MET A 586 3.41 3.03 33.01
N LEU A 587 2.47 2.79 32.11
CA LEU A 587 1.49 1.72 32.30
C LEU A 587 2.23 0.40 32.05
N GLU A 588 2.86 -0.14 33.09
CA GLU A 588 3.13 -1.58 33.13
C GLU A 588 1.78 -2.27 33.31
N MET A 589 1.30 -2.90 32.23
CA MET A 589 0.21 -3.88 32.29
C MET A 589 0.72 -5.23 31.80
#